data_AF-A0A818CDE7-F1
#
_entry.id   AF-A0A818CDE7-F1
#
_cell.length_a   1.000
_cell.length_b   1.000
_cell.length_c   1.000
_cell.angle_alpha   90.00
_cell.angle_beta   90.00
_cell.angle_gamma   90.00
#
_symmetry.space_group_name_H-M   'P 1'
#
loop_
_entity.id
_entity.type
_entity.pdbx_description
1 polymer ?
#
loop_
_entity_poly.entity_id
_entity_poly.type
_entity_poly.pdbx_seq_one_letter_code
_entity_poly.pdbx_strand_id
1 'polypeptide(L)' 'FVPLTKCDLTLVDVRPLDQSVPTSNPEFHPITSILHRTFYYSQSGQMLFTRMLQMLLKQHNLALTTVTGIPMK' A
#
# COMPACT_ATOMS: atom_id res chain seq x y z
N PHE A 1 -9.17 -25.65 14.12
CA PHE A 1 -8.80 -24.21 14.21
C PHE A 1 -7.31 -24.10 13.92
N VAL A 2 -6.89 -23.25 12.99
CA VAL A 2 -5.46 -23.01 12.72
C VAL A 2 -5.07 -21.69 13.42
N PRO A 3 -4.08 -21.69 14.33
CA PRO A 3 -3.69 -20.49 15.05
C PRO A 3 -2.98 -19.49 14.12
N LEU A 4 -3.20 -18.20 14.37
CA LEU A 4 -2.54 -17.12 13.65
C LEU A 4 -1.07 -17.03 14.09
N THR A 5 -0.14 -17.40 13.22
CA THR A 5 1.30 -17.40 13.51
C THR A 5 2.00 -16.10 13.11
N LYS A 6 1.43 -15.39 12.13
CA LYS A 6 1.89 -14.07 11.67
C LYS A 6 0.72 -13.30 11.05
N CYS A 7 0.67 -12.01 11.31
CA CYS A 7 -0.30 -11.08 10.75
C CYS A 7 0.36 -9.74 10.47
N ASP A 8 0.28 -9.31 9.21
CA ASP A 8 0.72 -7.99 8.78
C ASP A 8 -0.54 -7.15 8.51
N LEU A 9 -0.86 -6.25 9.44
CA LEU A 9 -2.00 -5.33 9.35
C LEU A 9 -1.56 -4.03 8.67
N THR A 10 -2.17 -3.71 7.53
CA THR A 10 -1.94 -2.44 6.86
C THR A 10 -3.16 -1.55 6.99
N LEU A 11 -2.96 -0.34 7.51
CA LEU A 11 -3.98 0.69 7.63
C LEU A 11 -3.65 1.83 6.67
N VAL A 12 -4.66 2.31 5.96
CA VAL A 12 -4.54 3.44 5.03
C VAL A 12 -5.57 4.50 5.42
N ASP A 13 -5.08 5.63 5.95
CA ASP A 13 -5.90 6.84 6.13
C ASP A 13 -6.03 7.55 4.79
N VAL A 14 -7.27 7.70 4.34
CA VAL A 14 -7.61 8.33 3.05
C VAL A 14 -8.29 9.65 3.30
N ARG A 15 -7.69 10.73 2.80
CA ARG A 15 -8.21 12.09 2.93
C ARG A 15 -8.64 12.68 1.59
N PRO A 16 -9.57 13.64 1.56
CA PRO A 16 -9.88 14.46 0.40
C PRO A 16 -8.64 15.17 -0.19
N LEU A 17 -8.69 15.53 -1.48
CA LEU A 17 -7.57 16.14 -2.23
C LEU A 17 -7.16 17.53 -1.70
N ASP A 18 -8.10 18.24 -1.10
CA ASP A 18 -7.93 19.57 -0.49
C ASP A 18 -7.33 19.52 0.92
N GLN A 19 -7.18 18.32 1.49
CA GLN A 19 -6.60 18.14 2.82
C GLN A 19 -5.12 17.75 2.74
N SER A 20 -4.32 18.38 3.58
CA SER A 20 -2.91 18.03 3.76
C SER A 20 -2.78 16.62 4.33
N VAL A 21 -1.85 15.87 3.77
CA VAL A 21 -1.53 14.52 4.20
C VAL A 21 -0.14 14.51 4.83
N PRO A 22 0.06 13.86 5.99
CA PRO A 22 1.39 13.71 6.56
C PRO A 22 2.33 13.05 5.55
N THR A 23 3.50 13.65 5.33
CA THR A 23 4.57 13.14 4.46
C THR A 23 5.43 12.08 5.15
N SER A 24 5.13 11.74 6.41
CA SER A 24 5.86 10.72 7.15
C SER A 24 5.82 9.39 6.41
N ASN A 25 6.99 8.78 6.24
CA ASN A 25 7.12 7.45 5.67
C ASN A 25 6.29 6.43 6.48
N PRO A 26 5.80 5.35 5.84
CA PRO A 26 5.07 4.30 6.54
C PRO A 26 5.95 3.70 7.63
N GLU A 27 5.51 3.88 8.88
CA GLU A 27 6.20 3.32 10.03
C GLU A 27 5.77 1.87 10.22
N PHE A 28 6.76 0.98 10.17
CA PHE A 28 6.57 -0.42 10.57
C PHE A 28 6.64 -0.49 12.09
N HIS A 29 5.55 -0.89 12.73
CA HIS A 29 5.45 -0.96 14.19
C HIS A 29 4.99 -2.35 14.63
N PRO A 30 5.82 -3.12 15.35
CA PRO A 30 5.37 -4.35 15.99
C PRO A 30 4.40 -3.99 17.13
N ILE A 31 3.18 -4.52 17.07
CA ILE A 31 2.20 -4.39 18.17
C ILE A 31 2.39 -5.58 19.13
N THR A 32 2.55 -6.76 18.57
CA THR A 32 2.88 -7.99 19.30
C THR A 32 3.94 -8.77 18.52
N SER A 33 4.39 -9.91 19.04
CA SER A 33 5.32 -10.80 18.32
C SER A 33 4.75 -11.37 17.02
N ILE A 34 3.43 -11.42 16.89
CA ILE A 34 2.75 -11.97 15.71
C ILE A 34 2.08 -10.90 14.84
N LEU A 35 1.78 -9.72 15.40
CA LEU A 35 1.05 -8.66 14.72
C LEU A 35 1.97 -7.47 14.45
N HIS A 36 2.21 -7.21 13.18
CA HIS A 36 2.92 -6.04 12.71
C HIS A 36 1.95 -5.08 12.04
N ARG A 37 2.05 -3.79 12.38
CA ARG A 37 1.25 -2.75 11.78
C ARG A 37 2.10 -1.92 10.83
N THR A 38 1.56 -1.63 9.66
CA THR A 38 2.07 -0.57 8.78
C THR A 38 0.96 0.45 8.57
N PHE A 39 1.31 1.73 8.72
CA PHE A 39 0.35 2.83 8.55
C PHE A 39 0.73 3.69 7.35
N TYR A 40 -0.25 3.98 6.50
CA TYR A 40 -0.08 4.85 5.34
C TYR A 40 -1.09 6.00 5.40
N TYR A 41 -0.68 7.13 4.85
CA TYR A 41 -1.58 8.20 4.52
C TYR A 41 -1.64 8.36 2.99
N SER A 42 -2.82 8.66 2.46
CA SER A 42 -3.02 8.94 1.04
C SER A 42 -4.13 9.95 0.82
N GLN A 43 -4.02 10.72 -0.25
CA GLN A 43 -5.20 11.41 -0.81
C GLN A 43 -6.06 10.43 -1.59
N SER A 44 -7.35 10.75 -1.72
CA SER A 44 -8.31 9.99 -2.52
C SER A 44 -8.02 10.05 -4.02
N GLY A 45 -8.74 9.23 -4.80
CA GLY A 45 -8.59 9.18 -6.25
C GLY A 45 -7.27 8.54 -6.71
N GLN A 46 -6.57 9.20 -7.63
CA GLN A 46 -5.39 8.64 -8.29
C GLN A 46 -4.26 8.27 -7.31
N MET A 47 -4.05 9.07 -6.27
CA MET A 47 -3.00 8.84 -5.28
C MET A 47 -3.23 7.53 -4.50
N LEU A 48 -4.47 7.30 -4.07
CA LEU A 48 -4.86 6.04 -3.41
C LEU A 48 -4.69 4.84 -4.34
N PHE A 49 -5.12 4.97 -5.61
CA PHE A 49 -4.95 3.91 -6.60
C PHE A 49 -3.47 3.53 -6.78
N THR A 50 -2.59 4.53 -6.99
CA THR A 50 -1.15 4.29 -7.12
C THR A 50 -0.57 3.64 -5.87
N ARG A 51 -0.99 4.05 -4.67
CA ARG A 51 -0.53 3.45 -3.41
C ARG A 51 -0.97 1.99 -3.28
N MET A 52 -2.23 1.69 -3.55
CA MET A 52 -2.74 0.31 -3.51
C MET A 52 -2.03 -0.58 -4.54
N LEU A 53 -1.78 -0.07 -5.74
CA LEU A 53 -1.02 -0.79 -6.75
C LEU A 53 0.41 -1.10 -6.27
N GLN A 54 1.12 -0.11 -5.72
CA GLN A 54 2.46 -0.30 -5.16
C GLN A 54 2.47 -1.32 -4.02
N MET A 55 1.47 -1.28 -3.13
CA MET A 55 1.33 -2.24 -2.04
C MET A 55 1.15 -3.68 -2.56
N LEU A 56 0.26 -3.86 -3.54
CA LEU A 56 0.00 -5.15 -4.16
C LEU A 56 1.26 -5.71 -4.83
N LEU A 57 1.97 -4.87 -5.60
CA LEU A 57 3.22 -5.26 -6.24
C LEU A 57 4.27 -5.71 -5.21
N LYS A 58 4.43 -4.96 -4.12
CA LYS A 58 5.39 -5.28 -3.05
C LYS A 58 5.01 -6.55 -2.28
N GLN A 59 3.75 -6.70 -1.90
CA GLN A 59 3.27 -7.84 -1.10
C GLN A 59 3.44 -9.17 -1.84
N HIS A 60 3.32 -9.16 -3.16
CA HIS A 60 3.38 -10.35 -3.99
C HIS A 60 4.66 -10.45 -4.82
N ASN A 61 5.64 -9.56 -4.59
CA ASN A 61 6.88 -9.47 -5.37
C ASN A 61 6.64 -9.45 -6.89
N LEU A 62 5.62 -8.70 -7.33
CA LEU A 62 5.26 -8.59 -8.74
C LEU A 62 6.08 -7.49 -9.41
N ALA A 63 6.42 -7.72 -10.67
CA ALA A 63 7.06 -6.73 -11.53
C ALA A 63 6.01 -6.00 -12.39
N LEU A 64 6.23 -4.70 -12.60
CA LEU A 64 5.43 -3.91 -13.54
C LEU A 64 6.22 -3.74 -14.84
N THR A 65 5.68 -4.27 -15.94
CA THR A 65 6.29 -4.16 -17.27
C THR A 65 5.39 -3.32 -18.16
N THR A 66 5.95 -2.24 -18.72
CA THR A 66 5.22 -1.40 -19.69
C THR A 66 5.67 -1.77 -21.09
N VAL A 67 4.73 -2.19 -21.94
CA VAL A 67 5.00 -2.48 -23.35
C VAL A 67 4.80 -1.20 -24.17
N THR A 68 5.82 -0.79 -24.92
CA THR A 68 5.83 0.43 -25.73
C THR A 68 5.90 0.10 -27.22
N GLY A 69 5.46 1.02 -28.08
CA GLY A 69 5.59 0.86 -29.55
C GLY A 69 4.62 -0.16 -30.15
N ILE A 70 3.44 -0.34 -29.54
CA ILE A 70 2.39 -1.23 -30.07
C ILE A 70 1.85 -0.62 -31.38
N PRO A 71 2.01 -1.30 -32.53
CA PRO A 71 1.51 -0.80 -33.80
C PRO A 71 -0.03 -0.77 -33.76
N MET A 72 -0.62 0.41 -33.93
CA MET A 72 -2.07 0.59 -34.11
C MET A 72 -2.38 0.81 -35.59
N LYS A 73 -3.45 0.18 -36.08
CA LYS A 73 -3.96 0.38 -37.46
C LYS A 73 -4.72 1.69 -37.59
#